data_AF-A0A2N0QU09-F1
#
_entry.id   AF-A0A2N0QU09-F1
#
_cell.length_a   1.000
_cell.length_b   1.000
_cell.length_c   1.000
_cell.angle_alpha   90.00
_cell.angle_beta   90.00
_cell.angle_gamma   90.00
#
_symmetry.space_group_name_H-M   'P 1'
#
loop_
_entity.id
_entity.type
_entity.pdbx_description
1 polymer ?
#
loop_
_entity_poly.entity_id
_entity_poly.type
_entity_poly.pdbx_seq_one_letter_code
_entity_poly.pdbx_strand_id
1 'polypeptide(L)'
;MDAPFIPKLLKEANHFLWSSIRAIILHKNLEVTLIKIPAHADDSLNNHVDDLAKAAHMDSHLPFQLSPELLASCVLQFNSFPVNMNIQKFIREIFDAKNLLTLVTLPRFNLNSSISDIDWACTKFCFNNKQFNFSHRNGHSEFCAFCIKILLDMLLTLSTLQKRKSYLYDLSWLCPQCNSSPKDVSRN
;
A
#
# COMPACT_ATOMS: atom_id res chain seq x y z
N MET A 1 -13.00 -25.68 -21.99
CA MET A 1 -13.44 -24.27 -21.98
C MET A 1 -12.78 -23.61 -20.80
N ASP A 2 -11.94 -22.61 -21.03
CA ASP A 2 -11.34 -21.86 -19.95
C ASP A 2 -12.42 -21.05 -19.24
N ALA A 3 -12.62 -21.34 -17.95
CA ALA A 3 -13.54 -20.57 -17.13
C ALA A 3 -13.10 -19.10 -17.12
N PRO A 4 -14.03 -18.13 -17.19
CA PRO A 4 -13.68 -16.72 -17.18
C PRO A 4 -12.95 -16.37 -15.89
N PHE A 5 -11.87 -15.60 -16.01
CA PHE A 5 -11.13 -15.10 -14.87
C PHE A 5 -12.04 -14.27 -13.94
N ILE A 6 -12.04 -14.59 -12.65
CA ILE A 6 -12.87 -13.90 -11.64
C ILE A 6 -11.97 -12.99 -10.80
N PRO A 7 -12.02 -11.65 -10.97
CA PRO A 7 -11.13 -10.73 -10.25
C PRO A 7 -11.26 -10.76 -8.72
N LYS A 8 -12.40 -11.23 -8.20
CA LYS A 8 -12.63 -11.40 -6.76
C LYS A 8 -11.65 -12.39 -6.14
N LEU A 9 -11.18 -13.39 -6.89
CA LEU A 9 -10.21 -14.39 -6.42
C LEU A 9 -8.89 -13.76 -6.01
N LEU A 10 -8.47 -12.67 -6.67
CA LEU A 10 -7.25 -11.95 -6.29
C LEU A 10 -7.38 -11.19 -4.98
N LYS A 11 -8.60 -11.00 -4.47
CA LYS A 11 -8.86 -10.33 -3.20
C LYS A 11 -8.99 -11.31 -2.03
N GLU A 12 -9.11 -12.60 -2.31
CA GLU A 12 -9.28 -13.63 -1.29
C GLU A 12 -7.98 -13.79 -0.49
N ALA A 13 -8.10 -13.68 0.84
CA ALA A 13 -7.05 -14.13 1.74
C ALA A 13 -7.04 -15.67 1.80
N ASN A 14 -5.95 -16.26 2.28
CA ASN A 14 -5.82 -17.71 2.40
C ASN A 14 -6.02 -18.44 1.07
N HIS A 15 -5.61 -17.83 -0.05
CA HIS A 15 -5.85 -18.37 -1.38
C HIS A 15 -5.23 -19.76 -1.57
N PHE A 16 -4.16 -20.13 -0.85
CA PHE A 16 -3.64 -21.51 -0.86
C PHE A 16 -4.63 -22.52 -0.32
N LEU A 17 -5.25 -22.20 0.82
CA LEU A 17 -6.24 -23.05 1.44
C LEU A 17 -7.46 -23.21 0.51
N TRP A 18 -7.97 -22.10 -0.01
CA TRP A 18 -9.11 -22.12 -0.93
C TRP A 18 -8.80 -22.86 -2.23
N SER A 19 -7.62 -22.65 -2.81
CA SER A 19 -7.19 -23.36 -4.01
C SER A 19 -7.10 -24.86 -3.77
N SER A 20 -6.60 -25.26 -2.60
CA SER A 20 -6.49 -26.68 -2.24
C SER A 20 -7.85 -27.31 -1.96
N ILE A 21 -8.75 -26.63 -1.28
CA ILE A 21 -10.14 -27.08 -1.09
C ILE A 21 -10.80 -27.29 -2.47
N ARG A 22 -10.68 -26.32 -3.38
CA ARG A 22 -11.24 -26.44 -4.75
C ARG A 22 -10.60 -27.59 -5.53
N ALA A 23 -9.29 -27.78 -5.42
CA ALA A 23 -8.58 -28.88 -6.05
C ALA A 23 -9.05 -30.24 -5.52
N ILE A 24 -9.23 -30.38 -4.21
CA ILE A 24 -9.77 -31.60 -3.59
C ILE A 24 -11.19 -31.88 -4.08
N ILE A 25 -12.07 -30.88 -4.04
CA ILE A 25 -13.47 -31.02 -4.49
C ILE A 25 -13.52 -31.49 -5.94
N LEU A 26 -12.73 -30.86 -6.81
CA LEU A 26 -12.67 -31.20 -8.23
C LEU A 26 -12.10 -32.61 -8.46
N HIS A 27 -10.93 -32.91 -7.88
CA HIS A 27 -10.22 -34.18 -8.08
C HIS A 27 -11.00 -35.37 -7.51
N LYS A 28 -11.74 -35.16 -6.41
CA LYS A 28 -12.55 -36.21 -5.78
C LYS A 28 -14.01 -36.22 -6.27
N ASN A 29 -14.37 -35.35 -7.22
CA ASN A 29 -15.71 -35.20 -7.76
C ASN A 29 -16.79 -35.09 -6.66
N LEU A 30 -16.54 -34.22 -5.67
CA LEU A 30 -17.40 -34.06 -4.50
C LEU A 30 -18.51 -33.03 -4.78
N GLU A 31 -19.72 -33.34 -4.34
CA GLU A 31 -20.79 -32.36 -4.16
C GLU A 31 -20.74 -31.85 -2.71
N VAL A 32 -20.55 -30.54 -2.53
CA VAL A 32 -20.35 -29.93 -1.21
C VAL A 32 -21.44 -28.91 -0.92
N THR A 33 -22.15 -29.12 0.18
CA THR A 33 -23.14 -28.18 0.72
C THR A 33 -22.60 -27.54 1.99
N LEU A 34 -22.54 -26.21 2.03
CA LEU A 34 -22.09 -25.46 3.21
C LEU A 34 -23.28 -25.07 4.07
N ILE A 35 -23.32 -25.60 5.30
CA ILE A 35 -24.36 -25.30 6.29
C ILE A 35 -23.70 -24.56 7.45
N LYS A 36 -24.21 -23.37 7.76
CA LYS A 36 -23.73 -22.57 8.89
C LYS A 36 -24.53 -22.92 10.14
N ILE A 37 -23.84 -23.41 11.16
CA ILE A 37 -24.40 -23.67 12.50
C ILE A 37 -23.93 -22.54 13.44
N PRO A 38 -24.81 -21.92 14.26
CA PRO A 38 -24.39 -20.95 15.25
C PRO A 38 -23.51 -21.61 16.33
N ALA A 39 -22.48 -20.90 16.79
CA ALA A 39 -21.65 -21.39 17.90
C ALA A 39 -22.50 -21.55 19.17
N HIS A 40 -22.22 -22.61 19.94
CA HIS A 40 -22.90 -22.91 21.21
C HIS A 40 -24.42 -23.08 21.12
N ALA A 41 -24.94 -23.46 19.94
CA ALA A 41 -26.37 -23.72 19.73
C ALA A 41 -26.83 -25.11 20.21
N ASP A 42 -26.11 -25.73 21.14
CA ASP A 42 -26.34 -27.09 21.66
C ASP A 42 -26.44 -28.20 20.58
N ASP A 43 -25.85 -27.98 19.40
CA ASP A 43 -25.72 -29.03 18.38
C ASP A 43 -24.60 -30.01 18.77
N SER A 44 -25.00 -31.26 19.05
CA SER A 44 -24.09 -32.30 19.56
C SER A 44 -22.90 -32.60 18.64
N LEU A 45 -23.09 -32.59 17.31
CA LEU A 45 -22.04 -32.88 16.35
C LEU A 45 -21.05 -31.72 16.23
N ASN A 46 -21.57 -30.49 16.17
CA ASN A 46 -20.74 -29.29 16.14
C ASN A 46 -19.91 -29.15 17.43
N ASN A 47 -20.52 -29.42 18.59
CA ASN A 47 -19.80 -29.41 19.88
C ASN A 47 -18.70 -30.48 19.90
N HIS A 48 -18.97 -31.68 19.39
CA HIS A 48 -17.96 -32.73 19.30
C HIS A 48 -16.77 -32.33 18.41
N VAL A 49 -17.03 -31.73 17.24
CA VAL A 49 -15.97 -31.25 16.34
C VAL A 49 -15.17 -30.11 16.96
N ASP A 50 -15.82 -29.20 17.70
CA ASP A 50 -15.16 -28.11 18.42
C ASP A 50 -14.21 -28.64 19.51
N ASP A 51 -14.65 -29.64 20.29
CA ASP A 51 -13.81 -30.30 21.30
C ASP A 51 -12.60 -31.00 20.67
N LEU A 52 -12.78 -31.70 19.54
CA LEU A 52 -11.68 -32.30 18.77
C LEU A 52 -10.70 -31.24 18.25
N ALA A 53 -11.19 -30.12 17.73
CA ALA A 53 -10.36 -29.04 17.24
C ALA A 53 -9.54 -28.40 18.38
N LYS A 54 -10.14 -28.20 19.56
CA LYS A 54 -9.45 -27.72 20.77
C LYS A 54 -8.37 -28.69 21.23
N ALA A 55 -8.67 -29.99 21.27
CA ALA A 55 -7.71 -31.02 21.63
C ALA A 55 -6.51 -31.03 20.66
N ALA A 56 -6.78 -30.95 19.35
CA ALA A 56 -5.74 -30.91 18.34
C ALA A 56 -4.90 -29.61 18.37
N HIS A 57 -5.50 -28.47 18.73
CA HIS A 57 -4.75 -27.21 18.87
C HIS A 57 -3.70 -27.26 19.99
N MET A 58 -3.99 -28.01 21.05
CA MET A 58 -3.06 -28.23 22.17
C MET A 58 -1.95 -29.23 21.83
N ASP A 59 -2.10 -29.98 20.74
CA ASP A 59 -1.14 -30.95 20.26
C ASP A 59 -0.13 -30.27 19.30
N SER A 60 1.06 -29.96 19.81
CA SER A 60 2.09 -29.17 19.12
C SER A 60 2.70 -29.84 17.87
N HIS A 61 2.22 -31.02 17.46
CA HIS A 61 2.95 -31.94 16.61
C HIS A 61 2.58 -31.96 15.12
N LEU A 62 1.60 -31.19 14.64
CA LEU A 62 1.26 -31.21 13.22
C LEU A 62 1.35 -29.82 12.55
N PRO A 63 2.45 -29.51 11.85
CA PRO A 63 2.38 -28.54 10.78
C PRO A 63 1.47 -29.14 9.69
N PHE A 64 0.31 -28.52 9.48
CA PHE A 64 -0.56 -28.85 8.35
C PHE A 64 0.22 -28.58 7.05
N GLN A 65 0.68 -29.66 6.41
CA GLN A 65 1.45 -29.59 5.17
C GLN A 65 0.56 -30.04 4.02
N LEU A 66 0.10 -29.08 3.20
CA LEU A 66 -0.55 -29.38 1.93
C LEU A 66 0.41 -30.18 1.05
N SER A 67 -0.06 -31.30 0.51
CA SER A 67 0.72 -32.05 -0.47
C SER A 67 0.98 -31.18 -1.71
N PRO A 68 2.18 -31.21 -2.29
CA PRO A 68 2.51 -30.46 -3.52
C PRO A 68 1.58 -30.78 -4.69
N GLU A 69 0.99 -31.97 -4.70
CA GLU A 69 0.03 -32.46 -5.70
C GLU A 69 -1.31 -31.73 -5.66
N LEU A 70 -1.68 -31.15 -4.50
CA LEU A 70 -2.89 -30.34 -4.32
C LEU A 70 -2.67 -28.85 -4.53
N LEU A 71 -1.41 -28.41 -4.67
CA LEU A 71 -1.11 -27.02 -4.97
C LEU A 71 -1.61 -26.71 -6.38
N ALA A 72 -2.46 -25.70 -6.47
CA ALA A 72 -2.92 -25.17 -7.75
C ALA A 72 -1.74 -24.90 -8.68
N SER A 73 -1.97 -25.11 -9.98
CA SER A 73 -0.97 -25.00 -11.05
C SER A 73 -0.30 -23.62 -11.17
N CYS A 74 -0.72 -22.62 -10.39
CA CYS A 74 -0.11 -21.30 -10.34
C CYS A 74 -0.14 -20.75 -8.92
N VAL A 75 0.97 -20.91 -8.19
CA VAL A 75 1.24 -20.25 -6.91
C VAL A 75 2.07 -19.01 -7.17
N LEU A 76 1.56 -17.83 -6.82
CA LEU A 76 2.35 -16.61 -6.87
C LEU A 76 3.43 -16.66 -5.78
N GLN A 77 4.68 -16.43 -6.16
CA GLN A 77 5.83 -16.39 -5.26
C GLN A 77 6.53 -15.04 -5.32
N PHE A 78 7.09 -14.62 -4.18
CA PHE A 78 7.95 -13.45 -4.06
C PHE A 78 9.13 -13.78 -3.18
N ASN A 79 10.35 -13.56 -3.67
CA ASN A 79 11.59 -13.99 -3.01
C ASN A 79 11.55 -15.47 -2.59
N SER A 80 11.01 -16.33 -3.44
CA SER A 80 10.81 -17.77 -3.17
C SER A 80 9.79 -18.09 -2.05
N PHE A 81 9.09 -17.10 -1.51
CA PHE A 81 8.01 -17.30 -0.55
C PHE A 81 6.63 -17.23 -1.22
N PRO A 82 5.71 -18.12 -0.84
CA PRO A 82 4.37 -18.17 -1.43
C PRO A 82 3.50 -17.00 -0.91
N VAL A 83 2.85 -16.26 -1.81
CA VAL A 83 2.12 -15.02 -1.49
C VAL A 83 0.72 -15.30 -0.95
N ASN A 84 0.57 -15.64 0.34
CA ASN A 84 -0.74 -16.04 0.92
C ASN A 84 -1.70 -14.91 1.33
N MET A 85 -1.58 -13.73 0.72
CA MET A 85 -2.39 -12.57 1.07
C MET A 85 -3.20 -12.09 -0.14
N ASN A 86 -4.00 -11.05 0.05
CA ASN A 86 -4.70 -10.40 -1.04
C ASN A 86 -3.68 -9.97 -2.13
N ILE A 87 -3.73 -10.67 -3.28
CA ILE A 87 -2.76 -10.52 -4.37
C ILE A 87 -2.81 -9.11 -4.96
N GLN A 88 -4.01 -8.49 -5.05
CA GLN A 88 -4.12 -7.11 -5.55
C GLN A 88 -3.43 -6.11 -4.61
N LYS A 89 -3.62 -6.29 -3.30
CA LYS A 89 -2.97 -5.46 -2.29
C LYS A 89 -1.46 -5.67 -2.34
N PHE A 90 -1.01 -6.92 -2.42
CA PHE A 90 0.40 -7.27 -2.53
C PHE A 90 1.09 -6.61 -3.74
N ILE A 91 0.49 -6.72 -4.93
CA ILE A 91 1.03 -6.09 -6.15
C ILE A 91 1.08 -4.55 -6.00
N ARG A 92 0.03 -3.96 -5.42
CA ARG A 92 -0.02 -2.52 -5.16
C ARG A 92 1.10 -2.09 -4.23
N GLU A 93 1.32 -2.80 -3.13
CA GLU A 93 2.38 -2.50 -2.18
C GLU A 93 3.78 -2.59 -2.81
N ILE A 94 4.02 -3.56 -3.70
CA ILE A 94 5.27 -3.62 -4.48
C ILE A 94 5.44 -2.36 -5.34
N PHE A 95 4.38 -1.96 -6.05
CA PHE A 95 4.43 -0.78 -6.91
C PHE A 95 4.65 0.50 -6.09
N ASP A 96 3.93 0.65 -4.98
CA ASP A 96 4.08 1.77 -4.06
C ASP A 96 5.49 1.83 -3.47
N ALA A 97 6.07 0.70 -3.08
CA ALA A 97 7.45 0.63 -2.60
C ALA A 97 8.48 1.02 -3.68
N LYS A 98 8.30 0.54 -4.92
CA LYS A 98 9.16 0.93 -6.06
C LYS A 98 9.05 2.43 -6.38
N ASN A 99 7.84 2.97 -6.35
CA ASN A 99 7.61 4.40 -6.55
C ASN A 99 8.21 5.23 -5.43
N LEU A 100 8.07 4.78 -4.19
CA LEU A 100 8.69 5.44 -3.04
C LEU A 100 10.21 5.43 -3.17
N LEU A 101 10.83 4.29 -3.52
CA LEU A 101 12.26 4.21 -3.78
C LEU A 101 12.69 5.17 -4.89
N THR A 102 11.95 5.20 -6.00
CA THR A 102 12.20 6.13 -7.11
C THR A 102 12.10 7.59 -6.65
N LEU A 103 11.12 7.91 -5.80
CA LEU A 103 10.94 9.25 -5.26
C LEU A 103 12.11 9.65 -4.36
N VAL A 104 12.47 8.83 -3.37
CA VAL A 104 13.51 9.17 -2.38
C VAL A 104 14.93 9.18 -2.97
N THR A 105 15.16 8.50 -4.09
CA THR A 105 16.44 8.50 -4.80
C THR A 105 16.63 9.71 -5.71
N LEU A 106 15.63 10.58 -5.88
CA LEU A 106 15.82 11.82 -6.65
C LEU A 106 16.91 12.67 -5.99
N PRO A 107 17.81 13.31 -6.77
CA PRO A 107 18.92 14.10 -6.23
C PRO A 107 18.52 15.18 -5.22
N ARG A 108 17.27 15.68 -5.32
CA ARG A 108 16.69 16.69 -4.43
C ARG A 108 16.40 16.20 -3.00
N PHE A 109 16.32 14.88 -2.81
CA PHE A 109 16.17 14.23 -1.50
C PHE A 109 17.50 13.67 -0.99
N ASN A 110 18.60 13.94 -1.69
CA ASN A 110 19.94 13.74 -1.14
C ASN A 110 20.17 14.83 -0.08
N LEU A 111 19.56 14.62 1.09
CA LEU A 111 19.65 15.54 2.21
C LEU A 111 21.10 15.54 2.70
N ASN A 112 21.78 16.68 2.55
CA ASN A 112 23.04 16.93 3.23
C ASN A 112 22.81 17.25 4.73
N SER A 113 21.55 17.41 5.15
CA SER A 113 21.12 17.69 6.51
C SER A 113 20.70 16.43 7.27
N SER A 114 20.79 16.48 8.59
CA SER A 114 20.45 15.34 9.45
C SER A 114 18.93 15.15 9.51
N ILE A 115 18.48 13.91 9.35
CA ILE A 115 17.07 13.51 9.53
C ILE A 115 16.57 13.82 10.95
N SER A 116 17.48 13.94 11.93
CA SER A 116 17.16 14.30 13.31
C SER A 116 16.59 15.70 13.48
N ASP A 117 16.84 16.60 12.53
CA ASP A 117 16.44 18.01 12.62
C ASP A 117 14.98 18.21 12.18
N ILE A 118 14.35 17.15 11.65
CA ILE A 118 12.96 17.16 11.21
C ILE A 118 12.06 16.81 12.39
N ASP A 119 11.22 17.76 12.80
CA ASP A 119 10.11 17.48 13.71
C ASP A 119 9.02 16.69 12.98
N TRP A 120 9.09 15.36 13.11
CA TRP A 120 8.12 14.43 12.52
C TRP A 120 6.72 14.56 13.13
N ALA A 121 6.60 15.01 14.37
CA ALA A 121 5.29 15.22 15.00
C ALA A 121 4.59 16.44 14.38
N CYS A 122 5.31 17.56 14.23
CA CYS A 122 4.82 18.74 13.52
C CYS A 122 4.52 18.45 12.05
N THR A 123 5.41 17.72 11.35
CA THR A 123 5.21 17.33 9.95
C THR A 123 3.92 16.51 9.79
N LYS A 124 3.75 15.48 10.63
CA LYS A 124 2.55 14.63 10.63
C LYS A 124 1.29 15.42 10.96
N PHE A 125 1.37 16.36 11.89
CA PHE A 125 0.27 17.26 12.22
C PHE A 125 -0.13 18.13 11.02
N CYS A 126 0.82 18.77 10.34
CA CYS A 126 0.55 19.59 9.16
C CYS A 126 -0.15 18.83 8.03
N PHE A 127 0.22 17.56 7.79
CA PHE A 127 -0.39 16.76 6.72
C PHE A 127 -1.74 16.13 7.08
N ASN A 128 -1.97 15.76 8.34
CA ASN A 128 -3.16 15.02 8.74
C ASN A 128 -4.28 15.91 9.31
N ASN A 129 -3.97 17.12 9.74
CA ASN A 129 -4.93 17.89 10.50
C ASN A 129 -5.90 18.64 9.58
N LYS A 130 -7.15 18.15 9.54
CA LYS A 130 -8.28 18.81 8.86
C LYS A 130 -8.72 20.12 9.53
N GLN A 131 -8.17 20.45 10.70
CA GLN A 131 -8.55 21.62 11.51
C GLN A 131 -7.91 22.94 11.07
N PHE A 132 -7.08 22.96 10.02
CA PHE A 132 -6.83 24.23 9.36
C PHE A 132 -8.17 24.73 8.81
N ASN A 133 -8.67 25.81 9.41
CA ASN A 133 -9.88 26.50 8.94
C ASN A 133 -9.56 27.14 7.60
N PHE A 134 -9.69 26.35 6.53
CA PHE A 134 -9.64 26.84 5.18
C PHE A 134 -10.93 27.61 4.93
N SER A 135 -10.80 28.89 4.57
CA SER A 135 -11.95 29.77 4.30
C SER A 135 -12.78 29.33 3.08
N HIS A 136 -12.26 28.41 2.26
CA HIS A 136 -12.87 27.91 1.04
C HIS A 136 -12.84 26.38 0.95
N ARG A 137 -13.79 25.81 0.18
CA ARG A 137 -14.03 24.35 0.03
C ARG A 137 -12.81 23.51 -0.33
N ASN A 138 -11.79 24.09 -0.98
CA ASN A 138 -10.61 23.38 -1.49
C ASN A 138 -9.31 23.70 -0.73
N GLY A 139 -9.32 24.48 0.35
CA GLY A 139 -8.05 24.96 0.92
C GLY A 139 -7.13 23.83 1.43
N HIS A 140 -7.67 22.69 1.87
CA HIS A 140 -6.85 21.53 2.23
C HIS A 140 -6.09 20.95 1.04
N SER A 141 -6.75 20.77 -0.12
CA SER A 141 -6.08 20.22 -1.30
C SER A 141 -5.06 21.20 -1.87
N GLU A 142 -5.33 22.50 -1.81
CA GLU A 142 -4.38 23.54 -2.19
C GLU A 142 -3.17 23.60 -1.25
N PHE A 143 -3.39 23.49 0.06
CA PHE A 143 -2.32 23.40 1.05
C PHE A 143 -1.47 22.15 0.83
N CYS A 144 -2.09 20.97 0.67
CA CYS A 144 -1.34 19.76 0.33
C CYS A 144 -0.56 19.90 -0.98
N ALA A 145 -1.17 20.49 -2.02
CA ALA A 145 -0.49 20.74 -3.28
C ALA A 145 0.69 21.71 -3.11
N PHE A 146 0.55 22.73 -2.26
CA PHE A 146 1.64 23.64 -1.90
C PHE A 146 2.77 22.91 -1.15
N CYS A 147 2.46 22.11 -0.14
CA CYS A 147 3.44 21.28 0.57
C CYS A 147 4.15 20.30 -0.37
N ILE A 148 3.44 19.66 -1.30
CA ILE A 148 4.03 18.78 -2.33
C ILE A 148 4.94 19.59 -3.27
N LYS A 149 4.53 20.80 -3.68
CA LYS A 149 5.38 21.69 -4.49
C LYS A 149 6.64 22.12 -3.72
N ILE A 150 6.56 22.38 -2.43
CA ILE A 150 7.74 22.63 -1.58
C ILE A 150 8.60 21.37 -1.54
N LEU A 151 8.02 20.22 -1.22
CA LEU A 151 8.73 18.95 -1.08
C LEU A 151 9.53 18.60 -2.35
N LEU A 152 8.94 18.88 -3.51
CA LEU A 152 9.51 18.59 -4.82
C LEU A 152 10.30 19.76 -5.45
N ASP A 153 10.50 20.88 -4.76
CA ASP A 153 11.12 22.10 -5.30
C ASP A 153 10.47 22.55 -6.63
N MET A 154 9.14 22.47 -6.69
CA MET A 154 8.30 22.85 -7.83
C MET A 154 7.49 24.12 -7.57
N LEU A 155 7.83 24.89 -6.55
CA LEU A 155 7.28 26.23 -6.40
C LEU A 155 7.62 27.06 -7.63
N LEU A 156 6.67 27.86 -8.11
CA LEU A 156 6.87 28.78 -9.23
C LEU A 156 7.68 30.00 -8.76
N THR A 157 8.92 29.77 -8.34
CA THR A 157 9.89 30.83 -8.09
C THR A 157 10.36 31.42 -9.42
N LEU A 158 10.87 32.65 -9.38
CA LEU A 158 11.43 33.30 -10.58
C LEU A 158 12.53 32.44 -11.20
N SER A 159 13.41 31.86 -10.39
CA SER A 159 14.46 30.93 -10.82
C SER A 159 13.90 29.67 -11.50
N THR A 160 12.81 29.10 -10.96
CA THR A 160 12.14 27.93 -11.55
C THR A 160 11.49 28.28 -12.89
N LEU A 161 10.89 29.47 -12.99
CA LEU A 161 10.31 29.99 -14.22
C LEU A 161 11.39 30.27 -15.28
N GLN A 162 12.49 30.92 -14.90
CA GLN A 162 13.65 31.15 -15.77
C GLN A 162 14.24 29.83 -16.30
N LYS A 163 14.37 28.81 -15.45
CA LYS A 163 14.86 27.47 -15.87
C LYS A 163 13.90 26.76 -16.82
N ARG A 164 12.59 26.81 -16.57
CA ARG A 164 11.57 26.07 -17.34
C ARG A 164 11.10 26.79 -18.59
N LYS A 165 11.18 28.12 -18.60
CA LYS A 165 10.58 29.03 -19.59
C LYS A 165 11.50 30.22 -19.84
N SER A 166 12.79 29.96 -20.12
CA SER A 166 13.80 31.00 -20.38
C SER A 166 13.45 31.96 -21.52
N TYR A 167 12.59 31.55 -22.45
CA TYR A 167 12.09 32.40 -23.53
C TYR A 167 11.04 33.43 -23.09
N LEU A 168 10.44 33.29 -21.91
CA LEU A 168 9.47 34.24 -21.32
C LEU A 168 10.03 34.99 -20.12
N TYR A 169 11.02 34.42 -19.43
CA TYR A 169 11.58 34.97 -18.19
C TYR A 169 13.09 35.14 -18.36
N ASP A 170 13.51 36.40 -18.48
CA ASP A 170 14.92 36.78 -18.64
C ASP A 170 15.71 36.44 -17.36
N LEU A 171 16.92 35.90 -17.52
CA LEU A 171 17.82 35.54 -16.43
C LEU A 171 18.30 36.77 -15.63
N SER A 172 18.27 37.96 -16.23
CA SER A 172 18.61 39.23 -15.57
C SER A 172 17.52 39.74 -14.62
N TRP A 173 16.31 39.20 -14.68
CA TRP A 173 15.22 39.65 -13.82
C TRP A 173 15.51 39.31 -12.35
N LEU A 174 15.37 40.33 -11.51
CA LEU A 174 15.48 40.21 -10.06
C LEU A 174 14.10 39.98 -9.44
N CYS A 175 14.10 39.56 -8.17
CA CYS A 175 12.88 39.48 -7.39
C CYS A 175 12.11 40.81 -7.42
N PRO A 176 10.84 40.83 -7.87
CA PRO A 176 10.05 42.07 -7.94
C PRO A 176 9.79 42.74 -6.59
N GLN A 177 9.96 42.00 -5.48
CA GLN A 177 9.61 42.47 -4.14
C GLN A 177 10.80 43.04 -3.36
N CYS A 178 12.01 42.53 -3.58
CA CYS A 178 13.22 42.99 -2.87
C CYS A 178 14.30 43.55 -3.79
N ASN A 179 14.16 43.34 -5.11
CA ASN A 179 15.05 43.84 -6.17
C ASN A 179 16.55 43.57 -5.93
N SER A 180 16.88 42.51 -5.19
CA SER A 180 18.24 42.25 -4.71
C SER A 180 18.79 40.88 -5.12
N SER A 181 17.94 39.89 -5.36
CA SER A 181 18.35 38.55 -5.81
C SER A 181 17.24 37.86 -6.62
N PRO A 182 17.56 36.83 -7.41
CA PRO A 182 16.55 35.88 -7.88
C PRO A 182 15.92 35.24 -6.64
N LYS A 183 14.61 35.37 -6.47
CA LYS A 183 13.93 34.87 -5.27
C LYS A 183 14.00 33.34 -5.25
N ASP A 184 14.89 32.78 -4.45
CA ASP A 184 14.98 31.36 -4.15
C ASP A 184 14.50 31.12 -2.71
N VAL A 185 13.56 30.19 -2.54
CA VAL A 185 13.29 29.63 -1.22
C VAL A 185 14.41 28.61 -0.98
N SER A 186 15.59 29.08 -0.57
CA SER A 186 16.69 28.19 -0.19
C SER A 186 16.26 27.39 1.03
N ARG A 187 16.24 26.06 0.91
CA ARG A 187 16.26 25.17 2.08
C ARG A 187 17.61 25.39 2.76
N ASN A 188 17.59 25.97 3.96
CA ASN A 188 18.68 25.78 4.93
C ASN A 188 18.62 24.34 5.43
#